data_AF-A0A0R0B045-F1
#
_entry.id   AF-A0A0R0B045-F1
#
_cell.length_a   1.000
_cell.length_b   1.000
_cell.length_c   1.000
_cell.angle_alpha   90.00
_cell.angle_beta   90.00
_cell.angle_gamma   90.00
#
_symmetry.space_group_name_H-M   'P 1'
#
loop_
_entity.id
_entity.type
_entity.pdbx_description
1 polymer ?
#
loop_
_entity_poly.entity_id
_entity_poly.type
_entity_poly.pdbx_seq_one_letter_code
_entity_poly.pdbx_strand_id
1 'polypeptide(L)' 'MQDLAAPWQCSRQTVYDMFCSARTFSPQHIDAAIAWLGLDDFDAAELRLLGAREAGWAIDTRYILEDLAHERPVPIAR' A
#
# COMPACT_ATOMS: atom_id res chain seq x y z
N MET A 1 0.61 -8.92 15.28
CA MET A 1 1.26 -7.69 14.73
C MET A 1 2.73 -7.60 15.11
N GLN A 2 3.18 -8.13 16.26
CA GLN A 2 4.62 -8.26 16.59
C GLN A 2 5.35 -9.30 15.71
N ASP A 3 4.61 -10.09 14.94
CA ASP A 3 5.11 -11.16 14.06
C ASP A 3 5.90 -10.62 12.87
N LEU A 4 5.79 -9.31 12.58
CA LEU A 4 6.58 -8.63 11.57
C LEU A 4 8.05 -8.44 11.96
N ALA A 5 8.42 -8.74 13.21
CA ALA A 5 9.81 -8.65 13.68
C ALA A 5 10.76 -9.55 12.86
N ALA A 6 10.33 -10.76 12.51
CA ALA A 6 11.11 -11.68 11.69
C ALA A 6 11.30 -11.18 10.24
N PRO A 7 10.25 -10.87 9.47
CA PRO A 7 10.40 -10.37 8.11
C PRO A 7 11.08 -8.99 8.03
N TRP A 8 10.95 -8.14 9.05
CA TRP A 8 11.66 -6.85 9.12
C TRP A 8 13.05 -6.94 9.73
N GLN A 9 13.49 -8.13 10.16
CA GLN A 9 14.80 -8.37 10.78
C GLN A 9 15.09 -7.43 11.94
N CYS A 10 14.07 -7.14 12.76
CA CYS A 10 14.14 -6.18 13.86
C CYS A 10 13.52 -6.75 15.13
N SER A 11 13.62 -6.02 16.24
CA SER A 11 13.02 -6.46 17.50
C SER A 11 11.49 -6.24 17.48
N ARG A 12 10.75 -7.03 18.27
CA ARG A 12 9.30 -6.80 18.48
C ARG A 12 8.98 -5.41 19.03
N GLN A 13 9.89 -4.84 19.83
CA GLN A 13 9.77 -3.47 20.31
C GLN A 13 9.88 -2.46 19.16
N THR A 14 10.83 -2.66 18.24
CA THR A 14 10.96 -1.81 17.05
C THR A 14 9.70 -1.84 16.19
N VAL A 15 9.08 -3.01 16.02
CA VAL A 15 7.77 -3.12 15.34
C VAL A 15 6.73 -2.27 16.05
N TYR A 16 6.58 -2.44 17.37
CA TYR A 16 5.64 -1.66 18.18
C TYR A 16 5.88 -0.15 18.05
N ASP A 17 7.13 0.29 18.18
CA ASP A 17 7.49 1.70 18.11
C ASP A 17 7.17 2.30 16.75
N MET A 18 7.36 1.56 15.65
CA MET A 18 6.99 2.03 14.32
C MET A 18 5.48 2.23 14.20
N PHE A 19 4.67 1.28 14.64
CA PHE A 19 3.20 1.40 14.62
C PHE A 19 2.66 2.49 15.55
N CYS A 20 3.38 2.82 16.63
CA CYS A 20 3.02 3.93 17.52
C CYS A 20 3.60 5.28 17.10
N SER A 21 4.45 5.31 16.07
CA SER A 21 5.05 6.53 15.55
C SER A 21 4.25 7.10 14.38
N ALA A 22 4.42 8.39 14.12
CA ALA A 22 3.92 9.03 12.89
C ALA A 22 4.84 8.80 11.68
N ARG A 23 5.82 7.88 11.78
CA ARG A 23 6.74 7.61 10.68
C ARG A 23 6.06 6.69 9.68
N THR A 24 6.29 6.98 8.41
CA THR A 24 5.80 6.15 7.32
C THR A 24 6.68 4.92 7.17
N PHE A 25 6.09 3.82 6.71
CA PHE A 25 6.85 2.62 6.40
C PHE A 25 7.68 2.83 5.14
N SER A 26 8.91 2.31 5.15
CA SER A 26 9.73 2.27 3.95
C SER A 26 9.19 1.22 2.96
N PRO A 27 9.51 1.34 1.66
CA PRO A 27 9.16 0.31 0.69
C PRO A 27 9.60 -1.10 1.10
N GLN A 28 10.77 -1.24 1.74
CA GLN A 28 11.27 -2.53 2.21
C GLN A 28 10.40 -3.14 3.31
N HIS A 29 9.87 -2.33 4.23
CA HIS A 29 8.94 -2.82 5.25
C HIS A 29 7.62 -3.29 4.63
N ILE A 30 7.15 -2.57 3.61
CA ILE A 30 5.92 -2.90 2.88
C ILE A 30 6.12 -4.21 2.09
N ASP A 31 7.19 -4.33 1.31
CA ASP A 31 7.49 -5.54 0.53
C ASP A 31 7.71 -6.78 1.41
N ALA A 32 8.37 -6.61 2.56
CA ALA A 32 8.55 -7.69 3.53
C ALA A 32 7.21 -8.12 4.16
N ALA A 33 6.28 -7.19 4.41
CA ALA A 33 4.95 -7.51 4.90
C ALA A 33 4.10 -8.21 3.83
N ILE A 34 4.17 -7.77 2.57
CA ILE A 34 3.52 -8.39 1.41
C ILE A 34 3.94 -9.86 1.31
N ALA A 35 5.26 -10.11 1.30
CA ALA A 35 5.81 -11.45 1.19
C ALA A 35 5.43 -12.33 2.39
N TRP A 36 5.46 -11.78 3.61
CA TRP A 36 5.12 -12.51 4.83
C TRP A 36 3.64 -12.91 4.89
N LEU A 37 2.76 -12.01 4.46
CA LEU A 37 1.31 -12.23 4.46
C LEU A 37 0.85 -13.06 3.25
N GLY A 38 1.71 -13.24 2.25
CA GLY A 38 1.37 -13.95 1.01
C GLY A 38 0.30 -13.22 0.21
N LEU A 39 0.36 -11.89 0.19
CA LEU A 39 -0.60 -11.06 -0.56
C LEU A 39 -0.45 -11.30 -2.06
N ASP A 40 -1.58 -11.30 -2.76
CA ASP A 40 -1.58 -11.38 -4.21
C ASP A 40 -1.15 -10.05 -4.86
N ASP A 41 -1.05 -10.02 -6.19
CA ASP A 41 -0.58 -8.84 -6.91
C ASP A 41 -1.50 -7.62 -6.71
N PHE A 42 -2.80 -7.83 -6.52
CA PHE A 42 -3.76 -6.75 -6.33
C PHE A 42 -3.64 -6.14 -4.93
N ASP A 43 -3.66 -6.96 -3.89
CA ASP A 43 -3.48 -6.55 -2.50
C ASP A 43 -2.09 -5.91 -2.28
N ALA A 44 -1.06 -6.48 -2.90
CA ALA A 44 0.29 -5.95 -2.85
C ALA A 44 0.41 -4.57 -3.54
N ALA A 45 -0.29 -4.37 -4.65
CA ALA A 45 -0.34 -3.08 -5.33
C ALA A 45 -1.08 -2.02 -4.50
N GLU A 46 -2.22 -2.38 -3.91
CA GLU A 46 -2.96 -1.49 -3.01
C GLU A 46 -2.10 -1.06 -1.82
N LEU A 47 -1.42 -2.00 -1.16
CA LEU A 47 -0.61 -1.68 0.01
C LEU A 47 0.57 -0.75 -0.32
N ARG A 48 1.21 -0.94 -1.49
CA ARG A 48 2.27 -0.03 -1.97
C ARG A 48 1.74 1.37 -2.26
N LEU A 49 0.56 1.48 -2.87
CA LEU A 49 -0.07 2.77 -3.14
C LEU A 49 -0.44 3.51 -1.85
N LEU A 50 -0.99 2.81 -0.86
CA LEU A 50 -1.29 3.38 0.46
C LEU A 50 -0.01 3.87 1.14
N GLY A 51 1.05 3.05 1.18
CA GLY A 51 2.33 3.45 1.76
C GLY A 51 2.95 4.66 1.07
N ALA A 52 2.89 4.73 -0.27
CA ALA A 52 3.36 5.89 -1.03
C ALA A 52 2.54 7.15 -0.72
N ARG A 53 1.22 7.03 -0.60
CA ARG A 53 0.34 8.15 -0.22
C ARG A 53 0.65 8.68 1.17
N GLU A 54 0.82 7.80 2.15
CA GLU A 54 1.19 8.18 3.52
C GLU A 54 2.58 8.84 3.57
N ALA A 55 3.52 8.38 2.74
CA ALA A 55 4.83 9.00 2.54
C ALA A 55 4.79 10.35 1.80
N GLY A 56 3.62 10.82 1.39
CA GLY A 56 3.45 12.10 0.70
C GLY A 56 3.91 12.11 -0.75
N TRP A 57 3.99 10.94 -1.39
CA TRP A 57 4.40 10.86 -2.79
C TRP A 57 3.32 11.48 -3.69
N ALA A 58 3.75 12.23 -4.69
CA ALA A 58 2.87 12.74 -5.73
C ALA A 58 2.54 11.61 -6.71
N ILE A 59 1.54 10.79 -6.36
CA ILE A 59 1.10 9.69 -7.21
C ILE A 59 0.22 10.26 -8.32
N ASP A 60 0.62 10.02 -9.56
CA ASP A 60 -0.18 10.39 -10.72
C ASP A 60 -1.37 9.41 -10.87
N THR A 61 -2.54 9.88 -10.48
CA THR A 61 -3.77 9.08 -10.48
C THR A 61 -4.25 8.68 -11.87
N ARG A 62 -3.71 9.28 -12.94
CA ARG A 62 -3.99 8.89 -14.33
C ARG A 62 -3.59 7.44 -14.61
N TYR A 63 -2.61 6.93 -13.88
CA TYR A 63 -2.11 5.55 -14.02
C TYR A 63 -2.69 4.58 -12.98
N ILE A 64 -3.57 5.06 -12.08
CA ILE A 64 -4.23 4.23 -11.06
C ILE A 64 -5.62 3.80 -11.55
N LEU A 65 -6.19 4.50 -12.53
CA LEU A 65 -7.55 4.29 -13.02
C LEU A 65 -7.63 4.44 -14.55
N GLU A 66 -7.23 3.42 -15.29
CA GLU A 66 -7.62 3.32 -16.70
C GLU A 66 -9.05 2.76 -16.90
N ASP A 67 -9.79 2.37 -15.83
CA ASP A 67 -11.06 1.65 -16.02
C ASP A 67 -12.26 2.07 -15.14
N LEU A 68 -12.32 3.29 -14.62
CA LEU A 68 -13.57 3.85 -14.05
C LEU A 68 -14.28 4.85 -14.99
N ALA A 69 -13.69 5.13 -16.16
CA ALA A 69 -14.27 6.03 -17.15
C ALA A 69 -15.05 5.29 -18.27
N HIS A 70 -14.93 3.96 -18.39
CA HIS A 70 -15.60 3.20 -19.45
C HIS A 70 -17.04 2.78 -19.11
N GLU A 71 -17.45 2.82 -17.84
CA GLU A 71 -18.83 2.47 -17.42
C GLU A 71 -19.77 3.68 -17.29
N ARG A 72 -19.58 4.73 -18.09
CA ARG A 72 -20.61 5.77 -18.23
C ARG A 72 -21.54 5.42 -19.38
N PRO A 73 -22.83 5.12 -19.15
CA PRO A 73 -23.77 4.94 -20.25
C PRO A 73 -23.85 6.22 -21.09
N VAL A 74 -23.75 6.06 -22.41
CA VAL A 74 -23.88 7.11 -23.41
C VAL A 74 -25.22 7.82 -23.21
N PRO A 75 -25.26 9.16 -23.03
CA PRO A 75 -26.52 9.88 -23.00
C PRO A 75 -27.17 9.77 -24.38
N ILE A 76 -28.36 9.19 -24.42
CA ILE A 76 -29.21 9.11 -25.61
C ILE A 76 -29.59 10.54 -25.97
N ALA A 77 -29.07 11.05 -27.09
CA ALA A 77 -29.45 12.34 -27.63
C ALA A 77 -30.96 12.34 -27.98
N ARG A 78 -31.68 13.33 -27.48
CA ARG A 78 -33.04 13.67 -27.92
C ARG A 78 -32.99 14.76 -28.97
#